data_AF-A0A5C8JMA0-F1
#
_entry.id   AF-A0A5C8JMA0-F1
#
_cell.length_a   1.000
_cell.length_b   1.000
_cell.length_c   1.000
_cell.angle_alpha   90.00
_cell.angle_beta   90.00
_cell.angle_gamma   90.00
#
_symmetry.space_group_name_H-M   'P 1'
#
loop_
_entity.id
_entity.type
_entity.pdbx_description
1 polymer ?
#
loop_
_entity_poly.entity_id
_entity_poly.type
_entity_poly.pdbx_seq_one_letter_code
_entity_poly.pdbx_strand_id
1 'polypeptide(L)'
;MLIFLWIFMTAVFGIVYLFQLIHLNLIGLELIALLILYISFRQSKQNAYRPIWGMDIVMAFVMSILYYSHRTFTYISPNDTEKLILVIMSFVLSQIFGMFWGRQFYKHQHQQENKK
;
A
#
# COMPACT_ATOMS: atom_id res chain seq x y z
N MET A 1 15.77 5.83 -3.70
CA MET A 1 14.72 5.83 -2.66
C MET A 1 13.69 6.93 -2.90
N LEU A 2 14.11 8.21 -3.02
CA LEU A 2 13.20 9.34 -3.32
C LEU A 2 12.36 9.14 -4.59
N ILE A 3 12.97 8.77 -5.72
CA ILE A 3 12.26 8.55 -6.99
C ILE A 3 11.18 7.45 -6.84
N PHE A 4 11.50 6.36 -6.15
CA PHE A 4 10.56 5.28 -5.88
C PHE A 4 9.36 5.77 -5.04
N LEU A 5 9.62 6.54 -3.98
CA LEU A 5 8.56 7.09 -3.13
C LEU A 5 7.69 8.09 -3.89
N TRP A 6 8.29 8.92 -4.76
CA TRP A 6 7.55 9.82 -5.64
C TRP A 6 6.63 9.07 -6.59
N ILE A 7 7.14 8.04 -7.29
CA ILE A 7 6.33 7.22 -8.20
C ILE A 7 5.21 6.52 -7.43
N PHE A 8 5.50 5.96 -6.25
CA PHE A 8 4.51 5.32 -5.40
C PHE A 8 3.42 6.30 -4.97
N MET A 9 3.81 7.49 -4.49
CA MET A 9 2.88 8.54 -4.09
C MET A 9 1.99 8.97 -5.26
N THR A 10 2.57 9.23 -6.44
CA THR A 10 1.81 9.58 -7.65
C THR A 10 0.85 8.47 -8.06
N ALA A 11 1.26 7.20 -8.00
CA ALA A 11 0.40 6.07 -8.30
C ALA A 11 -0.79 5.98 -7.33
N VAL A 12 -0.54 6.11 -6.03
CA VAL A 12 -1.59 6.09 -5.00
C VAL A 12 -2.58 7.22 -5.23
N PHE A 13 -2.13 8.47 -5.38
CA PHE A 13 -3.01 9.60 -5.68
C PHE A 13 -3.75 9.45 -7.02
N GLY A 14 -3.09 8.89 -8.04
CA GLY A 14 -3.72 8.59 -9.31
C GLY A 14 -4.88 7.61 -9.17
N ILE A 15 -4.70 6.52 -8.40
CA ILE A 15 -5.76 5.55 -8.11
C ILE A 15 -6.90 6.23 -7.34
N VAL A 16 -6.59 6.96 -6.26
CA VAL A 16 -7.62 7.67 -5.49
C VAL A 16 -8.42 8.62 -6.39
N TYR A 17 -7.74 9.45 -7.19
CA TYR A 17 -8.42 10.43 -8.03
C TYR A 17 -9.28 9.78 -9.11
N LEU A 18 -8.76 8.78 -9.81
CA LEU A 18 -9.51 8.06 -10.86
C LEU A 18 -10.74 7.35 -10.30
N PHE A 19 -10.60 6.65 -9.17
CA PHE A 19 -11.70 5.91 -8.58
C PHE A 19 -12.75 6.82 -7.94
N GLN A 20 -12.36 8.03 -7.55
CA GLN A 20 -13.31 9.07 -7.16
C GLN A 20 -14.21 9.53 -8.30
N LEU A 21 -13.65 9.76 -9.49
CA LEU A 21 -14.41 10.25 -10.64
C LEU A 21 -15.52 9.29 -11.07
N ILE A 22 -15.31 7.99 -10.88
CA ILE A 22 -16.26 6.93 -11.20
C ILE A 22 -17.11 6.51 -9.99
N HIS A 23 -16.99 7.19 -8.85
CA HIS A 23 -17.69 6.90 -7.59
C HIS A 23 -17.45 5.49 -7.01
N LEU A 24 -16.32 4.86 -7.34
CA LEU A 24 -15.94 3.53 -6.85
C LEU A 24 -14.81 3.61 -5.80
N ASN A 25 -15.01 4.47 -4.81
CA ASN A 25 -14.00 4.80 -3.79
C ASN A 25 -13.46 3.56 -3.07
N LEU A 26 -14.34 2.64 -2.64
CA LEU A 26 -13.93 1.43 -1.93
C LEU A 26 -13.00 0.56 -2.78
N ILE A 27 -13.31 0.39 -4.07
CA ILE A 27 -12.51 -0.41 -5.01
C ILE A 27 -11.15 0.25 -5.24
N GLY A 28 -11.11 1.58 -5.32
CA GLY A 28 -9.85 2.33 -5.41
C GLY A 28 -8.94 2.07 -4.21
N LEU A 29 -9.51 2.02 -3.00
CA LEU A 29 -8.76 1.68 -1.79
C LEU A 29 -8.27 0.23 -1.81
N GLU A 30 -9.10 -0.73 -2.24
CA GLU A 30 -8.66 -2.13 -2.37
C GLU A 30 -7.52 -2.30 -3.38
N LEU A 31 -7.54 -1.54 -4.49
CA LEU A 31 -6.43 -1.52 -5.44
C LEU A 31 -5.14 -0.99 -4.83
N ILE A 32 -5.23 0.01 -3.97
CA ILE A 32 -4.07 0.51 -3.21
C ILE A 32 -3.56 -0.58 -2.26
N ALA A 33 -4.45 -1.34 -1.60
CA ALA A 33 -4.06 -2.48 -0.76
C ALA A 33 -3.30 -3.54 -1.58
N LEU A 34 -3.81 -3.90 -2.77
CA LEU A 34 -3.14 -4.83 -3.68
C LEU A 34 -1.79 -4.29 -4.18
N LEU A 35 -1.69 -2.99 -4.44
CA LEU A 35 -0.43 -2.34 -4.80
C LEU A 35 0.59 -2.44 -3.65
N ILE A 36 0.17 -2.17 -2.41
CA ILE A 36 0.99 -2.30 -1.20
C ILE A 36 1.46 -3.76 -1.04
N LEU A 37 0.57 -4.73 -1.19
CA LEU A 37 0.90 -6.16 -1.14
C LEU A 37 1.99 -6.51 -2.16
N TYR A 38 1.77 -6.14 -3.43
CA TYR A 38 2.69 -6.44 -4.52
C TYR A 38 4.08 -5.82 -4.29
N ILE A 39 4.12 -4.54 -3.93
CA ILE A 39 5.39 -3.83 -3.72
C ILE A 39 6.10 -4.38 -2.47
N SER A 40 5.38 -4.63 -1.37
CA SER A 40 5.94 -5.21 -0.15
C SER A 40 6.54 -6.60 -0.41
N PHE A 41 5.85 -7.42 -1.21
CA PHE A 41 6.35 -8.71 -1.68
C PHE A 41 7.65 -8.55 -2.49
N ARG A 42 7.64 -7.68 -3.51
CA ARG A 42 8.78 -7.45 -4.39
C ARG A 42 10.01 -6.92 -3.64
N GLN A 43 9.81 -5.99 -2.71
CA GLN A 43 10.88 -5.39 -1.92
C GLN A 43 11.43 -6.36 -0.89
N SER A 44 10.54 -7.11 -0.21
CA SER A 44 10.95 -8.14 0.73
C SER A 44 11.68 -9.30 0.07
N LYS A 45 11.33 -9.67 -1.18
CA LYS A 45 12.07 -10.65 -1.98
C LYS A 45 13.49 -10.20 -2.27
N GLN A 46 13.76 -8.90 -2.33
CA GLN A 46 15.11 -8.33 -2.54
C GLN A 46 15.80 -7.98 -1.22
N ASN A 47 15.24 -8.39 -0.08
CA ASN A 47 15.72 -8.05 1.26
C ASN A 47 15.83 -6.52 1.50
N ALA A 48 15.08 -5.71 0.75
CA ALA A 48 15.11 -4.26 0.80
C ALA A 48 13.96 -3.74 1.68
N TYR A 49 14.19 -3.59 2.99
CA TYR A 49 13.16 -3.10 3.92
C TYR A 49 13.07 -1.57 4.01
N ARG A 50 14.14 -0.83 3.67
CA ARG A 50 14.12 0.65 3.70
C ARG A 50 13.00 1.28 2.85
N PRO A 51 12.72 0.80 1.61
CA PRO A 51 11.61 1.31 0.82
C PRO A 51 10.24 1.06 1.45
N ILE A 52 10.09 -0.05 2.18
CA ILE A 52 8.85 -0.44 2.86
C ILE A 52 8.51 0.58 3.97
N TRP A 53 9.48 0.92 4.82
CA TRP A 53 9.32 1.99 5.82
C TRP A 53 8.94 3.34 5.19
N GLY A 54 9.51 3.66 4.03
CA GLY A 54 9.15 4.87 3.29
C GLY A 54 7.72 4.84 2.76
N MET A 55 7.21 3.69 2.33
CA MET A 55 5.81 3.54 1.91
C MET A 55 4.86 3.78 3.08
N ASP A 56 5.20 3.33 4.28
CA ASP A 56 4.35 3.50 5.47
C ASP A 56 4.17 4.99 5.81
N ILE A 57 5.25 5.77 5.70
CA ILE A 57 5.21 7.23 5.88
C ILE A 57 4.32 7.89 4.81
N VAL A 58 4.48 7.49 3.54
CA VAL A 58 3.63 8.00 2.45
C VAL A 58 2.17 7.64 2.67
N MET A 59 1.87 6.42 3.08
CA MET A 59 0.50 5.97 3.34
C MET A 59 -0.12 6.68 4.54
N ALA A 60 0.63 6.91 5.62
CA ALA A 60 0.14 7.72 6.74
C ALA A 60 -0.21 9.15 6.29
N PHE A 61 0.62 9.75 5.44
CA PHE A 61 0.36 11.06 4.86
C PHE A 61 -0.88 11.07 3.94
N VAL A 62 -1.01 10.08 3.05
CA VAL A 62 -2.18 9.92 2.18
C VAL A 62 -3.45 9.74 2.99
N MET A 63 -3.44 8.87 4.02
CA MET A 63 -4.59 8.64 4.89
C MET A 63 -4.99 9.90 5.66
N SER A 64 -4.00 10.68 6.12
CA SER A 64 -4.26 11.98 6.76
C SER A 64 -4.97 12.93 5.80
N ILE A 65 -4.50 13.03 4.55
CA ILE A 65 -5.15 13.86 3.52
C ILE A 65 -6.57 13.39 3.25
N LEU A 66 -6.77 12.08 3.05
CA LEU A 66 -8.09 11.50 2.79
C LEU A 66 -9.07 11.73 3.95
N TYR A 67 -8.58 11.66 5.20
CA TYR A 67 -9.38 11.89 6.39
C TYR A 67 -9.80 13.37 6.54
N TYR A 68 -8.86 14.30 6.39
CA TYR A 68 -9.17 15.74 6.55
C TYR A 68 -9.83 16.37 5.32
N SER A 69 -9.71 15.75 4.14
CA SER A 69 -10.24 16.31 2.90
C SER A 69 -11.73 16.01 2.70
N HIS A 70 -12.58 16.75 3.40
CA HIS A 70 -14.05 16.60 3.27
C HIS A 70 -14.62 17.19 1.97
N ARG A 71 -13.88 18.08 1.29
CA ARG A 71 -14.35 18.72 0.03
C ARG A 71 -13.79 18.10 -1.24
N THR A 72 -12.59 17.53 -1.19
CA THR A 72 -11.85 17.07 -2.38
C THR A 72 -11.86 15.56 -2.53
N PHE A 73 -12.05 14.79 -1.46
CA PHE A 73 -12.00 13.33 -1.46
C PHE A 73 -13.12 12.76 -0.60
N THR A 74 -14.26 12.43 -1.20
CA THR A 74 -15.44 11.90 -0.50
C THR A 74 -15.31 10.39 -0.18
N TYR A 75 -14.15 9.97 0.33
CA TYR A 75 -13.84 8.56 0.57
C TYR A 75 -14.38 8.04 1.91
N ILE A 76 -14.40 8.89 2.94
CA ILE A 76 -14.76 8.51 4.30
C ILE A 76 -15.71 9.57 4.85
N SER A 77 -16.96 9.18 5.10
CA SER A 77 -17.91 10.02 5.81
C SER A 77 -17.55 10.03 7.30
N PRO A 78 -17.63 11.16 8.03
CA PRO A 78 -17.24 11.24 9.44
C PRO A 78 -17.95 10.24 10.37
N ASN A 79 -19.12 9.74 9.97
CA ASN A 79 -19.90 8.73 10.70
C ASN A 79 -19.52 7.27 10.36
N ASP A 80 -18.66 7.03 9.37
CA ASP A 80 -18.31 5.69 8.89
C ASP A 80 -16.93 5.24 9.40
N THR A 81 -16.69 5.36 10.72
CA THR A 81 -15.43 4.98 11.37
C THR A 81 -15.07 3.51 11.11
N GLU A 82 -16.07 2.64 10.95
CA GLU A 82 -15.88 1.22 10.61
C GLU A 82 -15.18 1.03 9.27
N LYS A 83 -15.55 1.80 8.24
CA LYS A 83 -14.92 1.72 6.91
C LYS A 83 -13.46 2.18 6.96
N LEU A 84 -13.17 3.22 7.73
CA LEU A 84 -11.81 3.70 7.92
C LEU A 84 -10.93 2.64 8.60
N ILE A 85 -11.45 1.96 9.63
CA ILE A 85 -10.74 0.88 10.31
C ILE A 85 -10.49 -0.28 9.36
N LEU A 86 -11.50 -0.70 8.58
CA LEU A 86 -11.36 -1.79 7.60
C LEU A 86 -10.26 -1.49 6.56
N VAL A 87 -10.18 -0.25 6.09
CA VAL A 87 -9.18 0.18 5.10
C VAL A 87 -7.77 0.19 5.71
N ILE A 88 -7.62 0.72 6.93
CA ILE A 88 -6.33 0.69 7.61
C ILE A 88 -5.88 -0.77 7.83
N MET A 89 -6.80 -1.63 8.29
CA MET A 89 -6.51 -3.05 8.50
C MET A 89 -6.16 -3.77 7.19
N SER A 90 -6.84 -3.47 6.09
CA SER A 90 -6.54 -4.09 4.79
C SER A 90 -5.14 -3.71 4.28
N PHE A 91 -4.70 -2.47 4.52
CA PHE A 91 -3.35 -2.02 4.17
C PHE A 91 -2.28 -2.71 5.03
N VAL A 92 -2.49 -2.75 6.34
CA VAL A 92 -1.57 -3.41 7.28
C VAL A 92 -1.44 -4.90 6.96
N LEU A 93 -2.57 -5.60 6.77
CA LEU A 93 -2.56 -7.00 6.40
C LEU A 93 -1.87 -7.23 5.07
N SER A 94 -2.20 -6.44 4.04
CA SER A 94 -1.56 -6.54 2.72
C SER A 94 -0.05 -6.38 2.80
N GLN A 95 0.45 -5.45 3.62
CA GLN A 95 1.87 -5.25 3.82
C GLN A 95 2.53 -6.43 4.54
N ILE A 96 1.92 -6.94 5.62
CA ILE A 96 2.42 -8.10 6.38
C ILE A 96 2.46 -9.34 5.50
N PHE A 97 1.39 -9.64 4.77
CA PHE A 97 1.34 -10.79 3.86
C PHE A 97 2.36 -10.66 2.74
N GLY A 98 2.50 -9.47 2.15
CA GLY A 98 3.53 -9.20 1.14
C GLY A 98 4.93 -9.47 1.68
N MET A 99 5.26 -8.94 2.86
CA MET A 99 6.56 -9.20 3.50
C MET A 99 6.77 -10.67 3.84
N PHE A 100 5.78 -11.33 4.43
CA PHE A 100 5.87 -12.74 4.80
C PHE A 100 6.16 -13.63 3.59
N TRP A 101 5.39 -13.48 2.52
CA TRP A 101 5.60 -14.22 1.28
C TRP A 101 6.94 -13.85 0.63
N GLY A 102 7.29 -12.56 0.55
CA GLY A 102 8.54 -12.11 -0.04
C GLY A 102 9.77 -12.70 0.66
N ARG A 103 9.75 -12.76 2.00
CA ARG A 103 10.80 -13.43 2.80
C ARG A 103 10.88 -14.93 2.54
N GLN A 104 9.74 -15.61 2.44
CA GLN A 104 9.73 -17.05 2.13
C GLN A 104 10.38 -17.30 0.76
N PHE A 105 9.99 -16.56 -0.27
CA PHE A 105 10.57 -16.72 -1.61
C PHE A 105 12.07 -16.39 -1.66
N TYR A 106 12.53 -15.37 -0.94
CA TYR A 106 13.96 -15.06 -0.81
C TYR A 106 14.77 -16.24 -0.25
N LYS A 107 14.28 -16.88 0.83
CA LYS A 107 14.92 -18.05 1.43
C LYS A 107 15.03 -19.22 0.45
N HIS A 108 13.96 -19.49 -0.31
CA HIS A 108 13.94 -20.60 -1.27
C HIS A 108 14.92 -20.37 -2.44
N GLN A 109 15.05 -19.14 -2.93
CA GLN A 109 15.99 -18.82 -4.01
C GLN A 109 17.45 -18.99 -3.58
N HIS A 110 17.84 -18.48 -2.40
CA HIS A 110 19.21 -18.65 -1.90
C HIS A 110 19.54 -20.08 -1.47
N GLN A 111 18.56 -20.87 -1.02
CA GLN A 111 18.77 -22.29 -0.76
C GLN A 111 18.99 -23.11 -2.05
N GLN A 112 18.41 -22.69 -3.17
CA GLN A 112 18.64 -23.32 -4.48
C GLN A 112 20.00 -22.91 -5.08
N GLU A 113 20.44 -21.68 -4.85
CA GLU A 113 21.73 -21.17 -5.29
C GLU A 113 22.91 -21.84 -4.56
N ASN A 114 22.82 -22.02 -3.24
CA ASN A 114 23.83 -22.74 -2.45
C ASN A 114 23.89 -24.26 -2.69
N LYS A 115 22.96 -24.83 -3.47
CA LYS A 115 22.94 -26.25 -3.84
C LYS A 115 23.50 -26.52 -5.23
N LYS A 116 23.86 -25.49 -5.99
CA LYS A 116 24.57 -25.59 -7.26
C LYS A 116 26.07 -25.37 -7.05
#